data_AF-A0A2D6UIU3-F1
#
_entry.id   AF-A0A2D6UIU3-F1
#
_cell.length_a   1.000
_cell.length_b   1.000
_cell.length_c   1.000
_cell.angle_alpha   90.00
_cell.angle_beta   90.00
_cell.angle_gamma   90.00
#
_symmetry.space_group_name_H-M   'P 1'
#
loop_
_entity.id
_entity.type
_entity.pdbx_description
1 polymer ?
#
loop_
_entity_poly.entity_id
_entity_poly.type
_entity_poly.pdbx_seq_one_letter_code
_entity_poly.pdbx_strand_id
1 'polypeptide(L)'
;MSILHQFRGPGGGFGLQSYNRARAAGINPIHIANAIGSSGMSLGWRARDAIIADSAAQAFQLKDQRNEAREASDDYKGQIDDLKRSISDYENRVSGLTSQYNQALTTAQENAAARDEFENKFKDATTQFEAAQAEAQRYREEAVGQQLRAVRSGSTAGGANQTGQMRGSLASGRTGYSSDDGTIGDLAESMKSQGGLTDSVLSREGPVVEQLSGGSPRATGGSQRKVISSAGTGSYYASRFR
;
A
#
# COMPACT_ATOMS: atom_id res chain seq x y z
N MET A 1 -76.67 9.05 5.02
CA MET A 1 -76.93 10.46 5.39
C MET A 1 -75.61 11.21 5.41
N SER A 2 -75.53 12.42 4.82
CA SER A 2 -74.31 13.22 4.83
C SER A 2 -73.96 13.66 6.25
N ILE A 3 -72.68 13.52 6.66
CA ILE A 3 -72.18 13.96 7.97
C ILE A 3 -72.37 15.48 8.20
N LEU A 4 -72.73 16.23 7.16
CA LEU A 4 -72.94 17.67 7.21
C LEU A 4 -74.35 18.08 7.65
N HIS A 5 -75.32 17.16 7.70
CA HIS A 5 -76.69 17.51 8.12
C HIS A 5 -76.74 18.02 9.57
N GLN A 6 -75.82 17.58 10.43
CA GLN A 6 -75.70 18.05 11.81
C GLN A 6 -75.19 19.49 11.93
N PHE A 7 -74.61 20.06 10.86
CA PHE A 7 -74.08 21.44 10.88
C PHE A 7 -74.99 22.44 10.16
N ARG A 8 -76.17 22.02 9.68
CA ARG A 8 -77.11 22.82 8.91
C ARG A 8 -77.50 24.14 9.63
N GLY A 9 -77.70 25.21 8.86
CA GLY A 9 -78.17 26.48 9.38
C GLY A 9 -79.70 26.51 9.62
N PRO A 10 -80.22 27.53 10.32
CA PRO A 10 -81.65 27.66 10.66
C PRO A 10 -82.58 27.64 9.43
N GLY A 11 -82.13 28.20 8.31
CA GLY A 11 -82.87 28.21 7.03
C GLY A 11 -82.61 26.99 6.15
N GLY A 12 -81.96 25.96 6.69
CA GLY A 12 -81.75 24.71 5.97
C GLY A 12 -80.60 24.69 4.93
N GLY A 13 -79.83 25.77 4.83
CA GLY A 13 -78.62 25.83 3.99
C GLY A 13 -77.34 25.57 4.78
N PHE A 14 -76.23 25.40 4.07
CA PHE A 14 -74.88 25.33 4.61
C PHE A 14 -74.19 26.69 4.43
N GLY A 15 -74.10 27.46 5.53
CA GLY A 15 -73.50 28.80 5.55
C GLY A 15 -72.14 28.84 6.24
N LEU A 16 -71.55 30.03 6.37
CA LEU A 16 -70.21 30.20 6.96
C LEU A 16 -70.13 29.69 8.41
N GLN A 17 -71.20 29.88 9.20
CA GLN A 17 -71.26 29.33 10.56
C GLN A 17 -71.31 27.80 10.56
N SER A 18 -72.02 27.19 9.61
CA SER A 18 -72.04 25.73 9.41
C SER A 18 -70.65 25.21 9.04
N TYR A 19 -69.94 25.91 8.15
CA TYR A 19 -68.57 25.63 7.78
C TYR A 19 -67.62 25.68 8.97
N ASN A 20 -67.66 26.76 9.75
CA ASN A 20 -66.80 26.93 10.92
C ASN A 20 -67.06 25.86 11.99
N ARG A 21 -68.33 25.47 12.21
CA ARG A 21 -68.66 24.35 13.13
C ARG A 21 -68.14 23.01 12.61
N ALA A 22 -68.27 22.74 11.31
CA ALA A 22 -67.73 21.52 10.71
C ALA A 22 -66.20 21.47 10.81
N ARG A 23 -65.52 22.61 10.62
CA ARG A 23 -64.06 22.75 10.81
C ARG A 23 -63.66 22.56 12.27
N ALA A 24 -64.40 23.14 13.22
CA ALA A 24 -64.16 22.97 14.65
C ALA A 24 -64.37 21.51 15.10
N ALA A 25 -65.25 20.77 14.41
CA ALA A 25 -65.42 19.33 14.59
C ALA A 25 -64.33 18.48 13.90
N GLY A 26 -63.30 19.09 13.32
CA GLY A 26 -62.17 18.41 12.70
C GLY A 26 -62.40 17.95 11.25
N ILE A 27 -63.50 18.35 10.60
CA ILE A 27 -63.78 17.92 9.23
C ILE A 27 -62.90 18.72 8.25
N ASN A 28 -62.20 17.99 7.38
CA ASN A 28 -61.38 18.60 6.35
C ASN A 28 -62.26 19.39 5.33
N PRO A 29 -61.90 20.63 4.97
CA PRO A 29 -62.49 21.43 3.89
C PRO A 29 -62.83 20.66 2.60
N ILE A 30 -61.96 19.74 2.16
CA ILE A 30 -62.18 18.91 0.97
C ILE A 30 -63.34 17.94 1.20
N HIS A 31 -63.41 17.33 2.39
CA HIS A 31 -64.51 16.44 2.76
C HIS A 31 -65.82 17.22 2.91
N ILE A 32 -65.76 18.45 3.41
CA ILE A 32 -66.92 19.36 3.46
C ILE A 32 -67.40 19.66 2.03
N ALA A 33 -66.50 20.04 1.11
CA ALA A 33 -66.84 20.32 -0.27
C ALA A 33 -67.56 19.14 -0.96
N ASN A 34 -67.00 17.93 -0.84
CA ASN A 34 -67.54 16.71 -1.43
C ASN A 34 -68.89 16.31 -0.81
N ALA A 35 -69.02 16.47 0.50
CA ALA A 35 -70.25 16.15 1.22
C ALA A 35 -71.37 17.18 0.98
N ILE A 36 -71.05 18.42 0.60
CA ILE A 36 -72.05 19.43 0.19
C ILE A 36 -72.60 19.08 -1.20
N GLY A 37 -71.72 18.80 -2.17
CA GLY A 37 -72.11 18.46 -3.54
C GLY A 37 -73.04 17.24 -3.65
N SER A 38 -72.99 16.32 -2.68
CA SER A 38 -73.84 15.12 -2.61
C SER A 38 -75.06 15.26 -1.68
N SER A 39 -75.15 16.32 -0.88
CA SER A 39 -76.19 16.48 0.16
C SER A 39 -77.48 17.18 -0.29
N GLY A 40 -77.47 17.78 -1.48
CA GLY A 40 -78.59 18.61 -1.95
C GLY A 40 -78.82 19.90 -1.14
N MET A 41 -77.90 20.28 -0.25
CA MET A 41 -78.02 21.51 0.55
C MET A 41 -77.58 22.75 -0.25
N SER A 42 -78.27 23.87 -0.06
CA SER A 42 -77.86 25.15 -0.64
C SER A 42 -76.59 25.67 0.05
N LEU A 43 -75.59 26.05 -0.75
CA LEU A 43 -74.32 26.56 -0.26
C LEU A 43 -74.32 28.10 -0.25
N GLY A 44 -74.12 28.69 0.92
CA GLY A 44 -73.95 30.14 1.03
C GLY A 44 -72.63 30.61 0.42
N TRP A 45 -72.62 31.75 -0.28
CA TRP A 45 -71.45 32.29 -0.98
C TRP A 45 -70.20 32.41 -0.09
N ARG A 46 -70.35 32.94 1.14
CA ARG A 46 -69.22 33.03 2.10
C ARG A 46 -68.64 31.67 2.50
N ALA A 47 -69.49 30.65 2.60
CA ALA A 47 -69.01 29.30 2.89
C ALA A 47 -68.30 28.69 1.69
N ARG A 48 -68.78 28.97 0.48
CA ARG A 48 -68.11 28.59 -0.77
C ARG A 48 -66.72 29.21 -0.85
N ASP A 49 -66.58 30.51 -0.59
CA ASP A 49 -65.29 31.20 -0.63
C ASP A 49 -64.32 30.63 0.41
N ALA A 50 -64.80 30.36 1.63
CA ALA A 50 -63.98 29.75 2.69
C ALA A 50 -63.50 28.33 2.32
N ILE A 51 -64.36 27.50 1.73
CA ILE A 51 -64.01 26.16 1.24
C ILE A 51 -62.94 26.26 0.12
N ILE A 52 -63.11 27.20 -0.81
CA ILE A 52 -62.15 27.41 -1.91
C ILE A 52 -60.79 27.87 -1.36
N ALA A 53 -60.77 28.83 -0.44
CA ALA A 53 -59.55 29.33 0.17
C ALA A 53 -58.79 28.24 0.94
N ASP A 54 -59.49 27.48 1.79
CA ASP A 54 -58.85 26.42 2.58
C ASP A 54 -58.40 25.23 1.73
N SER A 55 -59.16 24.85 0.70
CA SER A 55 -58.75 23.78 -0.22
C SER A 55 -57.53 24.18 -1.06
N ALA A 56 -57.45 25.45 -1.50
CA ALA A 56 -56.26 25.99 -2.13
C ALA A 56 -55.05 25.96 -1.19
N ALA A 57 -55.20 26.41 0.06
CA ALA A 57 -54.12 26.41 1.05
C ALA A 57 -53.58 24.99 1.32
N GLN A 58 -54.47 24.00 1.45
CA GLN A 58 -54.04 22.60 1.61
C GLN A 58 -53.34 22.05 0.37
N ALA A 59 -53.80 22.41 -0.83
CA ALA A 59 -53.16 21.99 -2.07
C ALA A 59 -51.73 22.55 -2.18
N PHE A 60 -51.50 23.79 -1.74
CA PHE A 60 -50.15 24.37 -1.64
C PHE A 60 -49.29 23.61 -0.63
N GLN A 61 -49.77 23.38 0.59
CA GLN A 61 -49.01 22.62 1.60
C GLN A 61 -48.63 21.21 1.14
N LEU A 62 -49.54 20.49 0.50
CA LEU A 62 -49.27 19.16 -0.05
C LEU A 62 -48.30 19.19 -1.22
N LYS A 63 -48.29 20.28 -2.01
CA LYS A 63 -47.33 20.49 -3.08
C LYS A 63 -45.93 20.73 -2.50
N ASP A 64 -45.83 21.55 -1.46
CA ASP A 64 -44.56 21.87 -0.80
C ASP A 64 -43.98 20.62 -0.13
N GLN A 65 -44.78 19.88 0.66
CA GLN A 65 -44.35 18.61 1.25
C GLN A 65 -43.87 17.59 0.19
N ARG A 66 -44.53 17.56 -0.97
CA ARG A 66 -44.10 16.68 -2.08
C ARG A 66 -42.78 17.12 -2.67
N ASN A 67 -42.54 18.42 -2.79
CA ASN A 67 -41.28 18.95 -3.30
C ASN A 67 -40.14 18.65 -2.32
N GLU A 68 -40.34 18.91 -1.02
CA GLU A 68 -39.39 18.55 0.04
C GLU A 68 -39.06 17.05 0.04
N ALA A 69 -40.09 16.19 -0.07
CA ALA A 69 -39.89 14.75 -0.14
C ALA A 69 -39.12 14.31 -1.40
N ARG A 70 -39.28 15.03 -2.52
CA ARG A 70 -38.52 14.78 -3.75
C ARG A 70 -37.07 15.19 -3.60
N GLU A 71 -36.82 16.38 -3.06
CA GLU A 71 -35.47 16.89 -2.78
C GLU A 71 -34.72 15.92 -1.85
N ALA A 72 -35.33 15.53 -0.73
CA ALA A 72 -34.76 14.55 0.17
C ALA A 72 -34.48 13.21 -0.52
N SER A 73 -35.38 12.75 -1.41
CA SER A 73 -35.17 11.52 -2.18
C SER A 73 -33.96 11.60 -3.10
N ASP A 74 -33.76 12.74 -3.76
CA ASP A 74 -32.65 12.94 -4.68
C ASP A 74 -31.32 13.10 -3.92
N ASP A 75 -31.33 13.75 -2.76
CA ASP A 75 -30.17 13.82 -1.86
C ASP A 75 -29.74 12.42 -1.39
N TYR A 76 -30.70 11.58 -0.97
CA TYR A 76 -30.40 10.21 -0.56
C TYR A 76 -29.85 9.36 -1.71
N LYS A 77 -30.34 9.54 -2.95
CA LYS A 77 -29.77 8.86 -4.12
C LYS A 77 -28.31 9.29 -4.33
N GLY A 78 -28.02 10.58 -4.21
CA GLY A 78 -26.65 11.09 -4.30
C GLY A 78 -25.72 10.45 -3.26
N GLN A 79 -26.15 10.43 -2.00
CA GLN A 79 -25.40 9.78 -0.92
C GLN A 79 -25.16 8.29 -1.17
N ILE A 80 -26.17 7.57 -1.66
CA ILE A 80 -26.05 6.15 -2.00
C ILE A 80 -25.02 5.94 -3.11
N ASP A 81 -25.03 6.76 -4.15
CA ASP A 81 -24.09 6.61 -5.26
C ASP A 81 -22.65 6.96 -4.86
N ASP A 82 -22.45 7.94 -3.99
CA ASP A 82 -21.13 8.24 -3.41
C ASP A 82 -20.62 7.13 -2.49
N LEU A 83 -21.51 6.52 -1.69
CA LEU A 83 -21.16 5.34 -0.89
C LEU A 83 -20.78 4.14 -1.77
N LYS A 84 -21.50 3.90 -2.87
CA LYS A 84 -21.14 2.83 -3.82
C LYS A 84 -19.76 3.05 -4.43
N ARG A 85 -19.44 4.29 -4.84
CA ARG A 85 -18.10 4.63 -5.35
C ARG A 85 -17.03 4.36 -4.31
N SER A 86 -17.26 4.82 -3.08
CA SER A 86 -16.33 4.62 -1.95
C SER A 86 -16.09 3.12 -1.68
N ILE A 87 -17.14 2.29 -1.73
CA ILE A 87 -17.02 0.83 -1.56
C ILE A 87 -16.15 0.25 -2.68
N SER A 88 -16.41 0.61 -3.94
CA SER A 88 -15.62 0.11 -5.07
C SER A 88 -14.14 0.51 -4.97
N ASP A 89 -13.84 1.73 -4.53
CA ASP A 89 -12.46 2.17 -4.30
C ASP A 89 -11.78 1.35 -3.19
N TYR A 90 -12.50 1.05 -2.10
CA TYR A 90 -11.97 0.19 -1.03
C TYR A 90 -11.72 -1.24 -1.51
N GLU A 91 -12.63 -1.82 -2.29
CA GLU A 91 -12.45 -3.15 -2.89
C GLU A 91 -11.20 -3.21 -3.76
N ASN A 92 -11.02 -2.21 -4.62
CA ASN A 92 -9.83 -2.08 -5.47
C ASN A 92 -8.55 -1.97 -4.63
N ARG A 93 -8.57 -1.16 -3.56
CA ARG A 93 -7.44 -1.00 -2.65
C ARG A 93 -7.09 -2.30 -1.92
N VAL A 94 -8.08 -3.04 -1.45
CA VAL A 94 -7.88 -4.33 -0.78
C VAL A 94 -7.31 -5.36 -1.75
N SER A 95 -7.83 -5.42 -2.99
CA SER A 95 -7.31 -6.29 -4.04
C SER A 95 -5.83 -5.97 -4.36
N GLY A 96 -5.51 -4.68 -4.50
CA GLY A 96 -4.13 -4.22 -4.70
C GLY A 96 -3.19 -4.60 -3.57
N LEU A 97 -3.61 -4.38 -2.31
CA LEU A 97 -2.82 -4.75 -1.13
C LEU A 97 -2.63 -6.26 -1.01
N THR A 98 -3.65 -7.05 -1.34
CA THR A 98 -3.58 -8.52 -1.33
C THR A 98 -2.56 -9.01 -2.37
N SER A 99 -2.55 -8.39 -3.55
CA SER A 99 -1.59 -8.72 -4.61
C SER A 99 -0.16 -8.37 -4.21
N GLN A 100 0.05 -7.19 -3.62
CA GLN A 100 1.35 -6.78 -3.09
C GLN A 100 1.84 -7.72 -1.97
N TYR A 101 0.95 -8.12 -1.07
CA TYR A 101 1.27 -9.07 0.00
C TYR A 101 1.72 -10.42 -0.57
N ASN A 102 0.98 -10.97 -1.54
CA ASN A 102 1.34 -12.24 -2.17
C ASN A 102 2.69 -12.14 -2.89
N GLN A 103 2.95 -11.04 -3.59
CA GLN A 103 4.24 -10.81 -4.23
C GLN A 103 5.37 -10.74 -3.20
N ALA A 104 5.19 -9.99 -2.11
CA ALA A 104 6.17 -9.89 -1.04
C ALA A 104 6.45 -11.26 -0.38
N LEU A 105 5.42 -12.09 -0.21
CA LEU A 105 5.56 -13.44 0.31
C LEU A 105 6.40 -14.32 -0.62
N THR A 106 6.14 -14.29 -1.92
CA THR A 106 6.94 -15.01 -2.92
C THR A 106 8.39 -14.55 -2.89
N THR A 107 8.64 -13.24 -2.91
CA THR A 107 10.00 -12.69 -2.84
C THR A 107 10.71 -13.08 -1.54
N ALA A 108 10.00 -13.15 -0.41
CA ALA A 108 10.58 -13.60 0.85
C ALA A 108 10.98 -15.09 0.80
N GLN A 109 10.19 -15.94 0.14
CA GLN A 109 10.50 -17.36 -0.06
C GLN A 109 11.70 -17.54 -0.99
N GLU A 110 11.75 -16.79 -2.10
CA GLU A 110 12.89 -16.80 -3.03
C GLU A 110 14.18 -16.36 -2.35
N ASN A 111 14.14 -15.29 -1.54
CA ASN A 111 15.30 -14.83 -0.78
C ASN A 111 15.76 -15.85 0.27
N ALA A 112 14.82 -16.56 0.92
CA ALA A 112 15.17 -17.62 1.86
C ALA A 112 15.88 -18.77 1.13
N ALA A 113 15.35 -19.21 -0.01
CA ALA A 113 15.96 -20.26 -0.83
C ALA A 113 17.36 -19.85 -1.32
N ALA A 114 17.51 -18.62 -1.81
CA ALA A 114 18.79 -18.09 -2.26
C ALA A 114 19.82 -18.05 -1.11
N ARG A 115 19.40 -17.62 0.09
CA ARG A 115 20.27 -17.62 1.28
C ARG A 115 20.75 -19.04 1.61
N ASP A 116 19.85 -20.01 1.63
CA ASP A 116 20.19 -21.38 1.97
C ASP A 116 21.13 -22.00 0.91
N GLU A 117 20.95 -21.65 -0.36
CA GLU A 117 21.88 -22.02 -1.45
C GLU A 117 23.27 -21.40 -1.25
N PHE A 118 23.34 -20.10 -0.93
CA PHE A 118 24.61 -19.43 -0.62
C PHE A 118 25.31 -20.05 0.58
N GLU A 119 24.58 -20.40 1.64
CA GLU A 119 25.14 -21.05 2.83
C GLU A 119 25.76 -22.41 2.47
N ASN A 120 25.09 -23.20 1.64
CA ASN A 120 25.63 -24.49 1.17
C ASN A 120 26.89 -24.30 0.32
N LYS A 121 26.86 -23.38 -0.66
CA LYS A 121 28.04 -23.07 -1.48
C LYS A 121 29.22 -22.58 -0.64
N PHE A 122 28.94 -21.78 0.40
CA PHE A 122 29.97 -21.31 1.32
C PHE A 122 30.60 -22.43 2.13
N LYS A 123 29.79 -23.38 2.64
CA LYS A 123 30.29 -24.58 3.34
C LYS A 123 31.15 -25.45 2.43
N ASP A 124 30.71 -25.66 1.18
CA ASP A 124 31.47 -26.43 0.19
C ASP A 124 32.81 -25.76 -0.13
N ALA A 125 32.80 -24.45 -0.38
CA ALA A 125 34.01 -23.68 -0.65
C ALA A 125 34.97 -23.68 0.56
N THR A 126 34.45 -23.59 1.78
CA THR A 126 35.26 -23.68 3.01
C THR A 126 35.93 -25.05 3.12
N THR A 127 35.18 -26.12 2.88
CA THR A 127 35.71 -27.49 2.91
C THR A 127 36.79 -27.70 1.86
N GLN A 128 36.59 -27.19 0.63
CA GLN A 128 37.58 -27.25 -0.45
C GLN A 128 38.85 -26.45 -0.10
N PHE A 129 38.69 -25.27 0.50
CA PHE A 129 39.81 -24.44 0.95
C PHE A 129 40.64 -25.14 2.02
N GLU A 130 40.01 -25.74 3.03
CA GLU A 130 40.69 -26.49 4.09
C GLU A 130 41.45 -27.70 3.52
N ALA A 131 40.84 -28.44 2.59
CA ALA A 131 41.49 -29.56 1.90
C ALA A 131 42.72 -29.11 1.09
N ALA A 132 42.59 -28.04 0.30
CA ALA A 132 43.69 -27.48 -0.48
C ALA A 132 44.81 -26.94 0.42
N GLN A 133 44.47 -26.35 1.56
CA GLN A 133 45.45 -25.87 2.53
C GLN A 133 46.23 -27.02 3.16
N ALA A 134 45.55 -28.10 3.55
CA ALA A 134 46.18 -29.30 4.10
C ALA A 134 47.12 -29.97 3.07
N GLU A 135 46.72 -30.03 1.82
CA GLU A 135 47.55 -30.55 0.72
C GLU A 135 48.79 -29.67 0.48
N ALA A 136 48.63 -28.35 0.45
CA ALA A 136 49.75 -27.42 0.32
C ALA A 136 50.74 -27.51 1.50
N GLN A 137 50.25 -27.75 2.71
CA GLN A 137 51.11 -27.99 3.88
C GLN A 137 51.90 -29.29 3.75
N ARG A 138 51.27 -30.38 3.31
CA ARG A 138 51.97 -31.66 3.02
C ARG A 138 53.08 -31.49 1.99
N TYR A 139 52.79 -30.85 0.86
CA TYR A 139 53.81 -30.57 -0.16
C TYR A 139 54.97 -29.74 0.38
N ARG A 140 54.68 -28.76 1.25
CA ARG A 140 55.72 -27.95 1.90
C ARG A 140 56.59 -28.80 2.83
N GLU A 141 55.99 -29.68 3.63
CA GLU A 141 56.72 -30.58 4.53
C GLU A 141 57.57 -31.61 3.77
N GLU A 142 57.05 -32.17 2.68
CA GLU A 142 57.79 -33.09 1.82
C GLU A 142 58.98 -32.39 1.16
N ALA A 143 58.78 -31.20 0.61
CA ALA A 143 59.84 -30.40 0.01
C ALA A 143 60.92 -30.02 1.04
N VAL A 144 60.53 -29.54 2.22
CA VAL A 144 61.46 -29.25 3.32
C VAL A 144 62.18 -30.52 3.79
N GLY A 145 61.48 -31.65 3.90
CA GLY A 145 62.05 -32.93 4.27
C GLY A 145 63.06 -33.46 3.25
N GLN A 146 62.84 -33.24 1.95
CA GLN A 146 63.80 -33.56 0.90
C GLN A 146 65.03 -32.64 0.95
N GLN A 147 64.83 -31.33 1.15
CA GLN A 147 65.93 -30.37 1.33
C GLN A 147 66.77 -30.71 2.55
N LEU A 148 66.16 -31.02 3.69
CA LEU A 148 66.86 -31.42 4.91
C LEU A 148 67.59 -32.76 4.75
N ARG A 149 67.01 -33.72 4.01
CA ARG A 149 67.70 -34.98 3.67
C ARG A 149 68.90 -34.73 2.76
N ALA A 150 68.76 -33.90 1.73
CA ALA A 150 69.85 -33.52 0.85
C ALA A 150 70.98 -32.78 1.61
N VAL A 151 70.62 -31.90 2.56
CA VAL A 151 71.60 -31.25 3.44
C VAL A 151 72.27 -32.25 4.37
N ARG A 152 71.53 -33.20 4.98
CA ARG A 152 72.13 -34.22 5.86
C ARG A 152 72.99 -35.24 5.12
N SER A 153 72.55 -35.73 3.96
CA SER A 153 73.36 -36.64 3.13
C SER A 153 74.53 -35.92 2.47
N GLY A 154 74.40 -34.62 2.20
CA GLY A 154 75.47 -33.75 1.73
C GLY A 154 76.48 -33.37 2.82
N SER A 155 76.06 -33.30 4.09
CA SER A 155 76.92 -32.92 5.21
C SER A 155 77.66 -34.09 5.87
N THR A 156 77.31 -35.36 5.58
CA THR A 156 78.06 -36.54 6.05
C THR A 156 78.91 -37.21 4.98
N ALA A 157 78.96 -36.67 3.76
CA ALA A 157 79.94 -37.04 2.74
C ALA A 157 81.12 -36.03 2.66
N GLY A 158 81.31 -35.23 3.71
CA GLY A 158 82.54 -34.48 3.93
C GLY A 158 83.62 -35.41 4.50
N GLY A 159 84.29 -36.18 3.64
CA GLY A 159 85.46 -36.92 4.08
C GLY A 159 86.03 -38.01 3.18
N ALA A 160 85.96 -37.93 1.84
CA ALA A 160 86.90 -38.70 1.01
C ALA A 160 86.93 -38.19 -0.44
N ASN A 161 88.11 -37.70 -0.84
CA ASN A 161 88.72 -37.80 -2.17
C ASN A 161 87.79 -38.00 -3.38
N GLN A 162 87.62 -36.95 -4.19
CA GLN A 162 87.78 -37.06 -5.65
C GLN A 162 88.34 -35.76 -6.23
N THR A 163 89.67 -35.65 -6.18
CA THR A 163 90.44 -34.92 -7.18
C THR A 163 90.31 -35.64 -8.51
N GLY A 164 89.74 -35.01 -9.53
CA GLY A 164 89.80 -35.55 -10.88
C GLY A 164 88.64 -35.15 -11.76
N GLN A 165 88.86 -34.12 -12.57
CA GLN A 165 88.26 -33.97 -13.90
C GLN A 165 86.72 -33.97 -13.95
N MET A 166 86.10 -32.79 -13.83
CA MET A 166 85.08 -32.36 -14.80
C MET A 166 85.13 -30.85 -15.00
N ARG A 167 86.01 -30.48 -15.93
CA ARG A 167 86.03 -29.21 -16.64
C ARG A 167 84.89 -29.26 -17.66
N GLY A 168 83.73 -28.71 -17.31
CA GLY A 168 82.53 -28.70 -18.14
C GLY A 168 81.84 -27.34 -18.11
N SER A 169 82.23 -26.48 -19.06
CA SER A 169 81.44 -25.41 -19.70
C SER A 169 80.37 -24.69 -18.87
N LEU A 170 80.74 -23.55 -18.28
CA LEU A 170 79.81 -22.47 -17.85
C LEU A 170 79.25 -21.69 -19.06
N ALA A 171 78.88 -22.38 -20.13
CA ALA A 171 78.34 -21.74 -21.33
C ALA A 171 76.97 -22.35 -21.68
N SER A 172 76.03 -21.43 -21.90
CA SER A 172 74.68 -21.62 -22.44
C SER A 172 73.56 -21.94 -21.43
N GLY A 173 72.98 -20.88 -20.90
CA GLY A 173 71.69 -20.89 -20.20
C GLY A 173 71.02 -19.55 -20.42
N ARG A 174 70.74 -19.25 -21.70
CA ARG A 174 70.02 -18.05 -22.16
C ARG A 174 68.71 -17.97 -21.38
N THR A 175 68.57 -16.99 -20.49
CA THR A 175 67.30 -16.56 -19.90
C THR A 175 66.45 -15.95 -21.02
N GLY A 176 65.86 -16.82 -21.82
CA GLY A 176 64.74 -16.48 -22.69
C GLY A 176 63.50 -16.43 -21.82
N TYR A 177 62.98 -15.24 -21.58
CA TYR A 177 61.58 -15.08 -21.26
C TYR A 177 60.80 -15.56 -22.49
N SER A 178 60.43 -16.84 -22.50
CA SER A 178 59.36 -17.33 -23.35
C SER A 178 58.07 -16.93 -22.65
N SER A 179 57.51 -15.80 -23.08
CA SER A 179 56.10 -15.49 -22.90
C SER A 179 55.29 -16.55 -23.65
N ASP A 180 54.97 -17.63 -22.95
CA ASP A 180 54.02 -18.64 -23.43
C ASP A 180 52.61 -18.13 -23.11
N ASP A 181 52.07 -17.54 -24.16
CA ASP A 181 50.75 -16.96 -24.34
C ASP A 181 49.71 -18.07 -24.38
N GLY A 182 49.23 -18.50 -23.20
CA GLY A 182 48.26 -19.60 -23.16
C GLY A 182 47.43 -19.79 -21.90
N THR A 183 47.66 -19.05 -20.81
CA THR A 183 46.94 -19.29 -19.53
C THR A 183 46.35 -18.04 -18.87
N ILE A 184 46.62 -16.85 -19.40
CA ILE A 184 46.01 -15.62 -18.89
C ILE A 184 44.55 -15.51 -19.34
N GLY A 185 44.19 -16.08 -20.50
CA GLY A 185 42.81 -16.18 -20.96
C GLY A 185 41.92 -16.95 -19.98
N ASP A 186 42.34 -18.16 -19.58
CA ASP A 186 41.58 -19.00 -18.65
C ASP A 186 41.53 -18.43 -17.22
N LEU A 187 42.57 -17.71 -16.77
CA LEU A 187 42.53 -17.01 -15.48
C LEU A 187 41.63 -15.77 -15.54
N ALA A 188 41.67 -15.00 -16.63
CA ALA A 188 40.79 -13.86 -16.84
C ALA A 188 39.32 -14.28 -17.05
N GLU A 189 39.08 -15.42 -17.67
CA GLU A 189 37.75 -15.99 -17.94
C GLU A 189 37.17 -16.71 -16.72
N SER A 190 38.01 -17.33 -15.88
CA SER A 190 37.61 -17.80 -14.55
C SER A 190 37.33 -16.64 -13.58
N MET A 191 38.10 -15.55 -13.61
CA MET A 191 37.79 -14.34 -12.82
C MET A 191 36.55 -13.59 -13.32
N LYS A 192 36.25 -13.65 -14.63
CA LYS A 192 35.02 -13.07 -15.21
C LYS A 192 33.78 -13.92 -14.93
N SER A 193 33.93 -15.25 -14.82
CA SER A 193 32.84 -16.18 -14.49
C SER A 193 32.59 -16.36 -12.98
N GLN A 194 33.56 -16.06 -12.11
CA GLN A 194 33.40 -16.11 -10.65
C GLN A 194 32.92 -14.82 -9.96
N GLY A 195 32.67 -13.74 -10.69
CA GLY A 195 32.17 -12.51 -10.08
C GLY A 195 32.92 -11.32 -10.65
N GLY A 196 32.45 -10.86 -11.81
CA GLY A 196 32.94 -9.64 -12.42
C GLY A 196 32.92 -8.50 -11.42
N LEU A 197 34.01 -7.71 -11.46
CA LEU A 197 34.24 -6.39 -10.87
C LEU A 197 33.14 -5.34 -11.12
N THR A 198 31.97 -5.74 -11.58
CA THR A 198 30.77 -4.92 -11.80
C THR A 198 29.61 -5.28 -10.86
N ASP A 199 29.71 -6.34 -10.04
CA ASP A 199 28.74 -6.59 -8.96
C ASP A 199 29.04 -5.68 -7.76
N SER A 200 29.00 -4.38 -8.04
CA SER A 200 29.00 -3.37 -7.03
C SER A 200 27.70 -3.50 -6.26
N VAL A 201 27.80 -3.75 -4.95
CA VAL A 201 26.69 -3.57 -4.00
C VAL A 201 26.14 -2.11 -4.04
N LEU A 202 26.77 -1.22 -4.80
CA LEU A 202 26.36 0.16 -5.11
C LEU A 202 25.55 0.32 -6.41
N SER A 203 25.42 -0.70 -7.26
CA SER A 203 24.62 -0.64 -8.51
C SER A 203 23.27 -1.36 -8.41
N ARG A 204 22.93 -1.95 -7.25
CA ARG A 204 21.51 -2.22 -6.95
C ARG A 204 20.84 -0.90 -6.61
N GLU A 205 20.06 -0.38 -7.55
CA GLU A 205 18.96 0.55 -7.28
C GLU A 205 17.92 -0.16 -6.37
N GLY A 206 18.29 -0.38 -5.11
CA GLY A 206 17.34 -0.44 -4.01
C GLY A 206 16.93 0.99 -3.66
N PRO A 207 15.79 1.20 -2.97
CA PRO A 207 15.30 2.53 -2.65
C PRO A 207 16.39 3.31 -1.90
N VAL A 208 16.93 4.34 -2.54
CA VAL A 208 17.77 5.34 -1.90
C VAL A 208 16.93 5.96 -0.81
N VAL A 209 17.29 5.70 0.45
CA VAL A 209 16.76 6.46 1.56
C VAL A 209 17.34 7.87 1.40
N GLU A 210 16.58 8.76 0.77
CA GLU A 210 16.81 10.19 0.89
C GLU A 210 16.76 10.51 2.39
N GLN A 211 17.93 10.79 2.96
CA GLN A 211 17.99 11.52 4.22
C GLN A 211 17.24 12.82 3.99
N LEU A 212 16.07 12.96 4.61
CA LEU A 212 15.37 14.22 4.80
C LEU A 212 16.33 15.15 5.56
N SER A 213 17.16 15.84 4.79
CA SER A 213 17.86 17.03 5.20
C SER A 213 16.79 18.00 5.69
N GLY A 214 16.71 18.13 7.02
CA GLY A 214 16.01 19.22 7.68
C GLY A 214 16.63 20.55 7.27
N GLY A 215 16.18 21.06 6.12
CA GLY A 215 16.49 22.39 5.61
C GLY A 215 15.22 23.22 5.66
N SER A 216 15.18 24.17 6.60
CA SER A 216 14.15 25.19 6.75
C SER A 216 13.67 25.77 5.41
N PRO A 217 12.37 25.75 5.09
CA PRO A 217 11.83 26.61 4.05
C PRO A 217 11.83 28.06 4.55
N ARG A 218 12.73 28.85 3.97
CA ARG A 218 12.76 30.31 4.08
C ARG A 218 11.45 30.86 3.50
N ALA A 219 10.69 31.54 4.34
CA ALA A 219 9.40 32.13 4.05
C ALA A 219 9.44 33.11 2.87
N THR A 220 8.43 33.05 1.99
CA THR A 220 7.95 34.21 1.21
C THR A 220 6.44 34.09 0.99
N GLY A 221 5.68 34.98 1.64
CA GLY A 221 4.43 35.55 1.11
C GLY A 221 3.11 34.77 1.26
N GLY A 222 2.29 35.21 2.22
CA GLY A 222 0.89 35.56 1.92
C GLY A 222 -0.23 34.64 2.42
N SER A 223 -1.10 35.24 3.25
CA SER A 223 -2.50 34.87 3.54
C SER A 223 -2.84 33.83 4.61
N GLN A 224 -2.99 34.37 5.83
CA GLN A 224 -4.09 34.16 6.78
C GLN A 224 -4.64 32.74 7.00
N ARG A 225 -4.23 32.09 8.11
CA ARG A 225 -5.03 31.05 8.78
C ARG A 225 -5.47 31.51 10.16
N LYS A 226 -6.79 31.47 10.33
CA LYS A 226 -7.56 31.58 11.57
C LYS A 226 -7.11 30.48 12.55
N VAL A 227 -6.77 30.87 13.77
CA VAL A 227 -6.38 29.97 14.87
C VAL A 227 -7.64 29.36 15.48
N ILE A 228 -7.77 28.03 15.42
CA ILE A 228 -8.63 27.26 16.33
C ILE A 228 -7.70 26.32 17.09
N SER A 229 -7.57 26.60 18.38
CA SER A 229 -6.92 25.75 19.37
C SER A 229 -7.77 24.50 19.63
N SER A 230 -7.21 23.31 19.39
CA SER A 230 -7.69 22.08 20.01
C SER A 230 -6.52 21.14 20.24
N ALA A 231 -6.25 20.93 21.53
CA ALA A 231 -5.30 20.00 22.10
C ALA A 231 -5.56 18.54 21.67
N GLY A 232 -4.50 17.73 21.64
CA GLY A 232 -4.65 16.28 21.43
C GLY A 232 -3.39 15.54 20.97
N THR A 233 -2.22 15.84 21.54
CA THR A 233 -1.04 14.97 21.45
C THR A 233 -1.03 14.04 22.66
N GLY A 234 -1.11 12.72 22.45
CA GLY A 234 -0.92 11.78 23.56
C GLY A 234 -1.22 10.32 23.28
N SER A 235 -0.16 9.52 23.19
CA SER A 235 -0.07 8.21 23.84
C SER A 235 -0.71 6.98 23.16
N TYR A 236 -0.11 6.49 22.07
CA TYR A 236 -0.31 5.09 21.62
C TYR A 236 0.94 4.19 21.75
N TYR A 237 2.13 4.74 22.05
CA TYR A 237 3.39 3.96 22.04
C TYR A 237 4.05 3.73 23.41
N ALA A 238 3.46 4.21 24.52
CA ALA A 238 4.15 4.22 25.82
C ALA A 238 3.90 3.00 26.76
N SER A 239 3.14 1.96 26.35
CA SER A 239 2.75 0.88 27.29
C SER A 239 3.32 -0.53 27.04
N ARG A 240 4.27 -0.72 26.10
CA ARG A 240 4.75 -2.07 25.76
C ARG A 240 6.06 -2.54 26.41
N PHE A 241 6.66 -1.73 27.28
CA PHE A 241 7.82 -2.16 28.06
C PHE A 241 7.71 -1.66 29.51
N ARG A 242 6.96 -2.42 30.32
CA ARG A 242 7.21 -2.57 31.76
C ARG A 242 6.97 -4.01 32.14
#